data_AF-A0A2E9B6Y1-F1
#
_entry.id   AF-A0A2E9B6Y1-F1
#
_cell.length_a   1.000
_cell.length_b   1.000
_cell.length_c   1.000
_cell.angle_alpha   90.00
_cell.angle_beta   90.00
_cell.angle_gamma   90.00
#
_symmetry.space_group_name_H-M   'P 1'
#
loop_
_entity.id
_entity.type
_entity.pdbx_description
1 polymer ?
#
loop_
_entity_poly.entity_id
_entity_poly.type
_entity_poly.pdbx_seq_one_letter_code
_entity_poly.pdbx_strand_id
1 'polypeptide(L)'
;MGNNFRITNDDDESLEFDKIVLANQAHESKKLIESCDKQLAKLLDSFKYQQNIGYLHSDPSQMPRNVKLWSSWNYTRKIKTNSMKLSMTYWLNSIQRLNTETNFFLTLNPEKKISDREMHKEIIFTHPIFNLNNKEIKKQILARQGQNNIWVCGSFLGYGFHEDGIQSGLLVAENITKKNRPWTIEKSWNRIAV
;
A
#
# COMPACT_ATOMS: atom_id res chain seq x y z
N MET A 1 -4.75 -24.35 26.82
CA MET A 1 -5.87 -23.99 25.93
C MET A 1 -5.33 -22.92 25.00
N GLY A 2 -4.92 -23.30 23.79
CA GLY A 2 -4.34 -22.37 22.83
C GLY A 2 -5.42 -21.44 22.29
N ASN A 3 -5.07 -20.17 22.02
CA ASN A 3 -5.98 -19.28 21.30
C ASN A 3 -6.14 -19.80 19.87
N ASN A 4 -7.23 -20.52 19.60
CA ASN A 4 -7.64 -20.85 18.23
C ASN A 4 -8.32 -19.62 17.62
N PHE A 5 -7.85 -19.18 16.46
CA PHE A 5 -8.50 -18.16 15.66
C PHE A 5 -9.47 -18.81 14.70
N ARG A 6 -10.70 -18.31 14.64
CA ARG A 6 -11.65 -18.65 13.58
C ARG A 6 -11.67 -17.51 12.56
N ILE A 7 -11.31 -17.82 11.32
CA ILE A 7 -11.34 -16.86 10.20
C ILE A 7 -12.47 -17.26 9.27
N THR A 8 -13.31 -16.30 8.91
CA THR A 8 -14.42 -16.48 7.95
C THR A 8 -14.10 -15.69 6.68
N ASN A 9 -14.22 -16.34 5.51
CA ASN A 9 -14.03 -15.68 4.21
C ASN A 9 -15.34 -15.03 3.71
N ASP A 10 -15.30 -14.44 2.52
CA ASP A 10 -16.46 -13.76 1.92
C ASP A 10 -17.59 -14.73 1.50
N ASP A 11 -17.31 -16.03 1.46
CA ASP A 11 -18.27 -17.11 1.15
C ASP A 11 -18.87 -17.76 2.42
N ASP A 12 -18.72 -17.10 3.59
CA ASP A 12 -19.13 -17.58 4.92
C ASP A 12 -18.46 -18.90 5.39
N GLU A 13 -17.41 -19.36 4.70
CA GLU A 13 -16.65 -20.53 5.12
C GLU A 13 -15.69 -20.16 6.26
N SER A 14 -15.62 -21.01 7.28
CA SER A 14 -14.81 -20.76 8.48
C SER A 14 -13.74 -21.83 8.68
N LEU A 15 -12.51 -21.38 8.93
CA LEU A 15 -11.37 -22.24 9.23
C LEU A 15 -10.72 -21.84 10.56
N GLU A 16 -10.15 -22.83 11.25
CA GLU A 16 -9.42 -22.64 12.50
C GLU A 16 -7.91 -22.63 12.31
N PHE A 17 -7.23 -21.73 13.02
CA PHE A 17 -5.78 -21.58 12.97
C PHE A 17 -5.19 -21.34 14.35
N ASP A 18 -3.99 -21.88 14.60
CA ASP A 18 -3.23 -21.63 15.85
C ASP A 18 -2.61 -20.23 15.90
N LYS A 19 -2.31 -19.67 14.72
CA LYS A 19 -1.58 -18.41 14.52
C LYS A 19 -2.12 -17.66 13.32
N ILE A 20 -2.09 -16.33 13.38
CA ILE A 20 -2.47 -15.47 12.26
C ILE A 20 -1.34 -14.52 11.87
N VAL A 21 -1.21 -14.26 10.57
CA VAL A 21 -0.31 -13.25 10.01
C VAL A 21 -1.15 -12.20 9.31
N LEU A 22 -1.12 -10.98 9.84
CA LEU A 22 -1.78 -9.82 9.24
C LEU A 22 -0.84 -9.20 8.21
N ALA A 23 -1.18 -9.35 6.93
CA ALA A 23 -0.43 -8.78 5.79
C ALA A 23 -1.21 -7.67 5.05
N ASN A 24 -2.25 -7.14 5.70
CA ASN A 24 -3.12 -6.09 5.16
C ASN A 24 -2.57 -4.69 5.48
N GLN A 25 -3.24 -3.62 5.04
CA GLN A 25 -2.91 -2.29 5.56
C GLN A 25 -3.17 -2.23 7.07
N ALA A 26 -2.49 -1.35 7.79
CA ALA A 26 -2.56 -1.29 9.26
C ALA A 26 -3.99 -1.03 9.74
N HIS A 27 -4.71 -0.12 9.09
CA HIS A 27 -6.09 0.22 9.46
C HIS A 27 -7.08 -0.93 9.18
N GLU A 28 -6.82 -1.79 8.21
CA GLU A 28 -7.62 -2.99 7.94
C GLU A 28 -7.30 -4.07 8.97
N SER A 29 -6.02 -4.29 9.22
CA SER A 29 -5.53 -5.22 10.26
C SER A 29 -6.10 -4.88 11.63
N LYS A 30 -6.20 -3.58 11.97
CA LYS A 30 -6.84 -3.09 13.19
C LYS A 30 -8.27 -3.63 13.32
N LYS A 31 -9.10 -3.47 12.28
CA LYS A 31 -10.52 -3.87 12.31
C LYS A 31 -10.69 -5.37 12.60
N LEU A 32 -9.76 -6.19 12.10
CA LEU A 32 -9.80 -7.64 12.28
C LEU A 32 -9.45 -8.09 13.71
N ILE A 33 -8.60 -7.34 14.42
CA ILE A 33 -8.02 -7.78 15.70
C ILE A 33 -8.41 -6.93 16.90
N GLU A 34 -9.17 -5.85 16.73
CA GLU A 34 -9.55 -4.94 17.83
C GLU A 34 -10.28 -5.65 18.98
N SER A 35 -11.05 -6.70 18.68
CA SER A 35 -11.77 -7.51 19.68
C SER A 35 -10.84 -8.40 20.51
N CYS A 36 -9.70 -8.85 19.97
CA CYS A 36 -8.81 -9.82 20.60
C CYS A 36 -7.47 -9.24 21.07
N ASP A 37 -6.98 -8.14 20.47
CA ASP A 37 -5.78 -7.43 20.91
C ASP A 37 -5.93 -5.90 20.74
N LYS A 38 -6.57 -5.27 21.72
CA LYS A 38 -6.79 -3.81 21.79
C LYS A 38 -5.48 -3.01 21.76
N GLN A 39 -4.40 -3.54 22.33
CA GLN A 39 -3.12 -2.83 22.39
C GLN A 39 -2.48 -2.78 21.00
N LEU A 40 -2.43 -3.90 20.29
CA LEU A 40 -1.94 -3.96 18.92
C LEU A 40 -2.82 -3.13 17.99
N ALA A 41 -4.15 -3.20 18.14
CA ALA A 41 -5.09 -2.39 17.36
C ALA A 41 -4.81 -0.88 17.51
N LYS A 42 -4.52 -0.41 18.72
CA LYS A 42 -4.16 1.00 18.98
C LYS A 42 -2.88 1.41 18.26
N LEU A 43 -1.87 0.54 18.20
CA LEU A 43 -0.63 0.80 17.46
C LEU A 43 -0.91 0.90 15.96
N LEU A 44 -1.72 -0.01 15.42
CA LEU A 44 -2.10 -0.03 14.00
C LEU A 44 -2.93 1.21 13.59
N ASP A 45 -3.76 1.75 14.49
CA ASP A 45 -4.57 2.96 14.25
C ASP A 45 -3.73 4.25 14.10
N SER A 46 -2.48 4.22 14.53
CA SER A 46 -1.55 5.35 14.44
C SER A 46 -1.10 5.65 13.00
N PHE A 47 -1.25 4.68 12.08
CA PHE A 47 -0.96 4.87 10.67
C PHE A 47 -2.14 5.56 9.98
N LYS A 48 -1.89 6.73 9.40
CA LYS A 48 -2.88 7.46 8.61
C LYS A 48 -2.72 7.14 7.15
N TYR A 49 -3.82 7.23 6.42
CA TYR A 49 -3.87 6.90 5.01
C TYR A 49 -4.57 8.01 4.24
N GLN A 50 -4.09 8.28 3.05
CA GLN A 50 -4.71 9.17 2.09
C GLN A 50 -5.22 8.37 0.91
N GLN A 51 -6.46 8.63 0.51
CA GLN A 51 -7.02 8.09 -0.73
C GLN A 51 -6.55 8.94 -1.92
N ASN A 52 -6.09 8.26 -2.98
CA ASN A 52 -5.85 8.82 -4.29
C ASN A 52 -6.71 8.06 -5.29
N ILE A 53 -7.45 8.77 -6.12
CA ILE A 53 -8.27 8.15 -7.15
C ILE A 53 -7.47 8.18 -8.45
N GLY A 54 -7.22 7.00 -9.02
CA GLY A 54 -6.58 6.83 -10.30
C GLY A 54 -7.59 6.46 -11.36
N TYR A 55 -7.51 7.13 -12.50
CA TYR A 55 -8.36 6.85 -13.65
C TYR A 55 -7.50 6.31 -14.77
N LEU A 56 -7.82 5.11 -15.26
CA LEU A 56 -7.30 4.58 -16.51
C LEU A 56 -8.17 5.11 -17.65
N HIS A 57 -7.57 5.78 -18.63
CA HIS A 57 -8.30 6.39 -19.73
C HIS A 57 -7.43 6.55 -20.99
N SER A 58 -8.05 7.01 -22.08
CA SER A 58 -7.35 7.40 -23.33
C SER A 58 -7.45 8.88 -23.67
N ASP A 59 -8.06 9.69 -22.79
CA ASP A 59 -8.20 11.15 -22.94
C ASP A 59 -6.84 11.88 -22.96
N PRO A 60 -6.39 12.43 -24.11
CA PRO A 60 -5.12 13.15 -24.20
C PRO A 60 -5.16 14.54 -23.58
N SER A 61 -6.33 15.05 -23.16
CA SER A 61 -6.49 16.37 -22.54
C SER A 61 -5.89 16.48 -21.13
N GLN A 62 -5.56 15.32 -20.52
CA GLN A 62 -4.82 15.19 -19.27
C GLN A 62 -3.30 15.29 -19.44
N MET A 63 -2.80 15.39 -20.67
CA MET A 63 -1.39 15.54 -21.01
C MET A 63 -1.07 17.00 -21.40
N PRO A 64 0.23 17.38 -21.45
CA PRO A 64 0.62 18.66 -22.02
C PRO A 64 0.08 18.85 -23.45
N ARG A 65 -0.41 20.05 -23.77
CA ARG A 65 -0.94 20.37 -25.11
C ARG A 65 0.08 20.15 -26.22
N ASN A 66 1.36 20.40 -25.93
CA ASN A 66 2.45 20.11 -26.85
C ASN A 66 2.90 18.66 -26.65
N VAL A 67 2.61 17.80 -27.63
CA VAL A 67 2.97 16.38 -27.62
C VAL A 67 4.48 16.15 -27.47
N LYS A 68 5.32 17.10 -27.93
CA LYS A 68 6.78 17.01 -27.75
C LYS A 68 7.23 17.10 -26.29
N LEU A 69 6.36 17.57 -25.39
CA LEU A 69 6.62 17.64 -23.95
C LEU A 69 6.08 16.43 -23.19
N TRP A 70 5.46 15.46 -23.89
CA TRP A 70 4.97 14.26 -23.24
C TRP A 70 6.13 13.49 -22.65
N SER A 71 6.08 13.34 -21.34
CA SER A 71 6.99 12.50 -20.59
C SER A 71 6.27 11.24 -20.15
N SER A 72 7.01 10.24 -19.68
CA SER A 72 6.39 9.06 -19.07
C SER A 72 5.49 9.48 -17.90
N TRP A 73 5.90 10.48 -17.12
CA TRP A 73 5.17 11.02 -15.98
C TRP A 73 4.99 12.52 -16.18
N ASN A 74 3.75 13.02 -16.08
CA ASN A 74 3.41 14.42 -16.32
C ASN A 74 2.69 14.99 -15.11
N TYR A 75 3.26 16.04 -14.55
CA TYR A 75 2.74 16.71 -13.37
C TYR A 75 2.00 17.98 -13.79
N THR A 76 0.79 18.19 -13.28
CA THR A 76 0.06 19.44 -13.48
C THR A 76 -0.48 19.96 -12.16
N ARG A 77 -0.36 21.28 -11.98
CA ARG A 77 -0.90 22.00 -10.83
C ARG A 77 -1.49 23.35 -11.25
N LYS A 78 -2.72 23.63 -10.84
CA LYS A 78 -3.32 24.98 -10.92
C LYS A 78 -2.72 25.91 -9.87
N ILE A 79 -2.11 27.00 -10.33
CA ILE A 79 -1.49 28.03 -9.48
C ILE A 79 -2.54 28.84 -8.68
N LYS A 80 -3.79 28.91 -9.16
CA LYS A 80 -4.83 29.82 -8.63
C LYS A 80 -5.64 29.31 -7.45
N THR A 81 -5.54 28.03 -7.11
CA THR A 81 -6.31 27.44 -6.01
C THR A 81 -5.36 27.09 -4.87
N ASN A 82 -5.68 27.53 -3.65
CA ASN A 82 -4.95 27.16 -2.44
C ASN A 82 -5.04 25.64 -2.11
N SER A 83 -5.66 24.85 -3.00
CA SER A 83 -5.66 23.40 -2.94
C SER A 83 -4.28 22.87 -3.34
N MET A 84 -3.61 22.18 -2.41
CA MET A 84 -2.41 21.39 -2.69
C MET A 84 -2.68 20.12 -3.52
N LYS A 85 -3.87 19.98 -4.12
CA LYS A 85 -4.26 18.78 -4.86
C LYS A 85 -3.44 18.68 -6.14
N LEU A 86 -2.75 17.56 -6.25
CA LEU A 86 -1.82 17.27 -7.31
C LEU A 86 -2.41 16.32 -8.33
N SER A 87 -2.35 16.69 -9.60
CA SER A 87 -2.67 15.77 -10.70
C SER A 87 -1.40 15.25 -11.33
N MET A 88 -1.30 13.92 -11.42
CA MET A 88 -0.18 13.20 -12.02
C MET A 88 -0.70 12.25 -13.08
N THR A 89 -0.21 12.38 -14.31
CA THR A 89 -0.59 11.51 -15.44
C THR A 89 0.59 10.64 -15.86
N TYR A 90 0.41 9.32 -15.80
CA TYR A 90 1.35 8.32 -16.30
C TYR A 90 0.98 7.93 -17.72
N TRP A 91 1.89 8.10 -18.68
CA TRP A 91 1.75 7.60 -20.03
C TRP A 91 2.22 6.15 -20.09
N LEU A 92 1.27 5.22 -20.03
CA LEU A 92 1.54 3.79 -19.86
C LEU A 92 2.26 3.19 -21.06
N ASN A 93 1.96 3.66 -22.29
CA ASN A 93 2.66 3.20 -23.48
C ASN A 93 4.16 3.49 -23.40
N SER A 94 4.55 4.65 -22.88
CA SER A 94 5.96 4.99 -22.71
C SER A 94 6.61 4.18 -21.59
N ILE A 95 5.93 4.03 -20.45
CA ILE A 95 6.47 3.30 -19.28
C ILE A 95 6.63 1.81 -19.57
N GLN A 96 5.63 1.20 -20.19
CA GLN A 96 5.53 -0.26 -20.38
C GLN A 96 5.88 -0.71 -21.80
N ARG A 97 6.14 0.23 -22.73
CA ARG A 97 6.39 -0.03 -24.16
C ARG A 97 5.26 -0.83 -24.81
N LEU A 98 4.01 -0.40 -24.58
CA LEU A 98 2.83 -1.09 -25.11
C LEU A 98 2.81 -1.01 -26.64
N ASN A 99 2.67 -2.16 -27.30
CA ASN A 99 2.56 -2.26 -28.75
C ASN A 99 1.13 -2.01 -29.24
N THR A 100 0.70 -0.76 -29.23
CA THR A 100 -0.64 -0.34 -29.63
C THR A 100 -0.64 1.12 -30.07
N GLU A 101 -1.51 1.46 -31.02
CA GLU A 101 -1.72 2.83 -31.49
C GLU A 101 -2.51 3.68 -30.49
N THR A 102 -3.28 3.04 -29.60
CA THR A 102 -4.07 3.74 -28.58
C THR A 102 -3.18 4.16 -27.43
N ASN A 103 -3.20 5.45 -27.08
CA ASN A 103 -2.54 5.93 -25.88
C ASN A 103 -3.38 5.62 -24.64
N PHE A 104 -2.73 5.02 -23.64
CA PHE A 104 -3.29 4.75 -22.33
C PHE A 104 -2.59 5.60 -21.28
N PHE A 105 -3.42 6.24 -20.46
CA PHE A 105 -3.01 7.11 -19.39
C PHE A 105 -3.60 6.63 -18.08
N LEU A 106 -2.80 6.72 -17.01
CA LEU A 106 -3.29 6.62 -15.64
C LEU A 106 -3.13 8.00 -15.00
N THR A 107 -4.23 8.70 -14.74
CA THR A 107 -4.19 9.99 -14.05
C THR A 107 -4.67 9.86 -12.62
N LEU A 108 -3.82 10.26 -11.68
CA LEU A 108 -4.13 10.35 -10.25
C LEU A 108 -4.68 11.74 -9.95
N ASN A 109 -5.84 11.79 -9.29
CA ASN A 109 -6.51 13.01 -8.82
C ASN A 109 -6.61 14.10 -9.91
N PRO A 110 -7.26 13.80 -11.06
CA PRO A 110 -7.30 14.69 -12.21
C PRO A 110 -7.90 16.06 -11.86
N GLU A 111 -7.27 17.14 -12.32
CA GLU A 111 -7.80 18.50 -12.13
C GLU A 111 -8.96 18.84 -13.07
N LYS A 112 -9.09 18.09 -14.16
CA LYS A 112 -10.15 18.24 -15.17
C LYS A 112 -10.88 16.91 -15.25
N LYS A 113 -12.21 16.96 -15.34
CA LYS A 113 -13.01 15.75 -15.56
C LYS A 113 -12.52 15.05 -16.84
N ILE A 114 -12.24 13.76 -16.73
CA ILE A 114 -11.97 12.89 -17.87
C ILE A 114 -13.30 12.57 -18.54
N SER A 115 -13.34 12.60 -19.87
CA SER A 115 -14.55 12.24 -20.63
C SER A 115 -14.99 10.81 -20.31
N ASP A 116 -16.29 10.61 -20.04
CA ASP A 116 -16.85 9.29 -19.74
C ASP A 116 -16.69 8.30 -20.93
N ARG A 117 -16.54 8.82 -22.15
CA ARG A 117 -16.27 8.02 -23.37
C ARG A 117 -14.84 7.49 -23.45
N GLU A 118 -13.91 8.15 -22.78
CA GLU A 118 -12.48 7.83 -22.83
C GLU A 118 -12.02 7.14 -21.54
N MET A 119 -12.91 7.03 -20.54
CA MET A 119 -12.65 6.37 -19.27
C MET A 119 -12.77 4.85 -19.42
N HIS A 120 -11.74 4.14 -18.98
CA HIS A 120 -11.71 2.68 -18.98
C HIS A 120 -11.97 2.10 -17.58
N LYS A 121 -11.39 2.72 -16.55
CA LYS A 121 -11.52 2.24 -15.17
C LYS A 121 -11.21 3.33 -14.16
N GLU A 122 -11.95 3.33 -13.05
CA GLU A 122 -11.61 4.04 -11.82
C GLU A 122 -11.01 3.06 -10.81
N ILE A 123 -9.91 3.47 -10.15
CA ILE A 123 -9.18 2.68 -9.17
C ILE A 123 -8.93 3.56 -7.95
N ILE A 124 -9.34 3.08 -6.77
CA ILE A 124 -9.07 3.77 -5.50
C ILE A 124 -7.77 3.20 -4.93
N PHE A 125 -6.76 4.06 -4.81
CA PHE A 125 -5.51 3.74 -4.14
C PHE A 125 -5.51 4.34 -2.73
N THR A 126 -4.96 3.60 -1.77
CA THR A 126 -4.82 4.05 -0.40
C THR A 126 -3.33 4.08 -0.03
N HIS A 127 -2.79 5.28 0.19
CA HIS A 127 -1.37 5.49 0.48
C HIS A 127 -1.14 5.79 1.96
N PRO A 128 -0.19 5.12 2.62
CA PRO A 128 0.19 5.45 3.99
C PRO A 128 0.86 6.83 4.05
N ILE A 129 0.47 7.62 5.04
CA ILE A 129 1.12 8.89 5.39
C ILE A 129 2.14 8.58 6.48
N PHE A 130 3.43 8.70 6.15
CA PHE A 130 4.51 8.55 7.13
C PHE A 130 4.84 9.88 7.78
N ASN A 131 4.83 9.90 9.10
CA ASN A 131 5.28 11.00 9.94
C ASN A 131 6.36 10.51 10.93
N LEU A 132 6.98 11.45 11.64
CA LEU A 132 8.06 11.13 12.59
C LEU A 132 7.61 10.21 13.72
N ASN A 133 6.33 10.25 14.12
CA ASN A 133 5.80 9.39 15.18
C ASN A 133 5.70 7.93 14.74
N ASN A 134 5.66 7.63 13.45
CA ASN A 134 5.59 6.24 12.98
C ASN A 134 6.81 5.40 13.39
N LYS A 135 7.99 6.00 13.59
CA LYS A 135 9.21 5.22 13.91
C LYS A 135 9.08 4.45 15.22
N GLU A 136 8.61 5.11 16.27
CA GLU A 136 8.46 4.49 17.59
C GLU A 136 7.31 3.47 17.59
N ILE A 137 6.22 3.77 16.89
CA ILE A 137 5.10 2.83 16.70
C ILE A 137 5.57 1.55 15.99
N LYS A 138 6.39 1.66 14.93
CA LYS A 138 6.94 0.48 14.23
C LYS A 138 7.75 -0.40 15.19
N LYS A 139 8.60 0.19 16.03
CA LYS A 139 9.37 -0.57 17.05
C LYS A 139 8.47 -1.28 18.05
N GLN A 140 7.43 -0.61 18.52
CA GLN A 140 6.47 -1.23 19.44
C GLN A 140 5.73 -2.39 18.79
N ILE A 141 5.35 -2.28 17.51
CA ILE A 141 4.74 -3.41 16.78
C ILE A 141 5.73 -4.57 16.65
N LEU A 142 7.00 -4.30 16.32
CA LEU A 142 8.02 -5.34 16.22
C LEU A 142 8.28 -6.06 17.54
N ALA A 143 8.29 -5.34 18.66
CA ALA A 143 8.45 -5.92 19.99
C ALA A 143 7.27 -6.84 20.39
N ARG A 144 6.14 -6.75 19.69
CA ARG A 144 4.94 -7.54 19.94
C ARG A 144 4.76 -8.75 19.01
N GLN A 145 5.68 -8.97 18.07
CA GLN A 145 5.57 -10.08 17.11
C GLN A 145 5.39 -11.43 17.82
N GLY A 146 4.30 -12.14 17.51
CA GLY A 146 3.97 -13.44 18.08
C GLY A 146 3.27 -13.40 19.43
N GLN A 147 3.09 -12.23 20.05
CA GLN A 147 2.23 -12.11 21.23
C GLN A 147 0.80 -12.46 20.84
N ASN A 148 0.11 -13.19 21.72
CA ASN A 148 -1.24 -13.72 21.46
C ASN A 148 -1.36 -14.56 20.18
N ASN A 149 -0.26 -15.13 19.66
CA ASN A 149 -0.21 -15.83 18.37
C ASN A 149 -0.54 -14.95 17.15
N ILE A 150 -0.41 -13.63 17.27
CA ILE A 150 -0.64 -12.66 16.20
C ILE A 150 0.70 -12.11 15.68
N TRP A 151 0.84 -12.08 14.35
CA TRP A 151 2.01 -11.54 13.67
C TRP A 151 1.57 -10.48 12.67
N VAL A 152 2.42 -9.49 12.42
CA VAL A 152 2.10 -8.35 11.54
C VAL A 152 3.23 -8.10 10.56
N CYS A 153 2.91 -8.04 9.28
CA CYS A 153 3.83 -7.59 8.24
C CYS A 153 3.14 -6.61 7.30
N GLY A 154 3.93 -5.90 6.51
CA GLY A 154 3.44 -4.90 5.58
C GLY A 154 4.44 -3.77 5.38
N SER A 155 4.29 -3.09 4.24
CA SER A 155 5.21 -2.01 3.84
C SER A 155 5.24 -0.84 4.84
N PHE A 156 4.17 -0.66 5.62
CA PHE A 156 4.08 0.36 6.66
C PHE A 156 5.06 0.17 7.83
N LEU A 157 5.66 -1.02 7.96
CA LEU A 157 6.74 -1.28 8.92
C LEU A 157 8.11 -0.76 8.43
N GLY A 158 8.23 -0.33 7.18
CA GLY A 158 9.41 0.34 6.64
C GLY A 158 9.08 1.70 6.04
N TYR A 159 9.52 1.97 4.81
CA TYR A 159 9.28 3.24 4.10
C TYR A 159 8.01 3.24 3.21
N GLY A 160 7.24 2.14 3.18
CA GLY A 160 6.01 2.04 2.40
C GLY A 160 6.16 1.49 0.98
N PHE A 161 7.35 1.00 0.60
CA PHE A 161 7.61 0.41 -0.71
C PHE A 161 7.48 -1.12 -0.69
N HIS A 162 7.51 -1.74 -1.88
CA HIS A 162 7.42 -3.19 -2.04
C HIS A 162 8.49 -3.95 -1.26
N GLU A 163 9.74 -3.47 -1.29
CA GLU A 163 10.84 -4.08 -0.55
C GLU A 163 10.58 -4.11 0.96
N ASP A 164 9.92 -3.10 1.51
CA ASP A 164 9.58 -3.05 2.94
C ASP A 164 8.51 -4.10 3.29
N GLY A 165 7.57 -4.34 2.37
CA GLY A 165 6.58 -5.41 2.48
C GLY A 165 7.23 -6.80 2.43
N ILE A 166 8.15 -7.02 1.48
CA ILE A 166 8.88 -8.28 1.34
C ILE A 166 9.74 -8.54 2.57
N GLN A 167 10.54 -7.56 3.00
CA GLN A 167 11.37 -7.71 4.19
C GLN A 167 10.51 -7.96 5.44
N SER A 168 9.44 -7.21 5.69
CA SER A 168 8.60 -7.47 6.87
C SER A 168 7.92 -8.85 6.83
N GLY A 169 7.49 -9.32 5.66
CA GLY A 169 6.92 -10.66 5.50
C GLY A 169 7.93 -11.77 5.78
N LEU A 170 9.14 -11.63 5.25
CA LEU A 170 10.25 -12.55 5.55
C LEU A 170 10.58 -12.55 7.05
N LEU A 171 10.53 -11.40 7.73
CA LEU A 171 10.77 -11.31 9.18
C LEU A 171 9.81 -12.18 9.96
N VAL A 172 8.52 -12.08 9.63
CA VAL A 172 7.49 -12.90 10.25
C VAL A 172 7.69 -14.37 9.92
N ALA A 173 7.92 -14.71 8.65
CA ALA A 173 8.10 -16.10 8.21
C ALA A 173 9.30 -16.77 8.88
N GLU A 174 10.46 -16.13 8.92
CA GLU A 174 11.68 -16.65 9.54
C GLU A 174 11.50 -16.77 11.07
N ASN A 175 10.80 -15.82 11.71
CA ASN A 175 10.48 -15.90 13.13
C ASN A 175 9.52 -17.03 13.49
N ILE A 176 8.50 -17.29 12.67
CA ILE A 176 7.52 -18.37 12.89
C ILE A 176 8.17 -19.73 12.62
N THR A 177 8.85 -19.88 11.48
CA THR A 177 9.35 -21.16 10.98
C THR A 177 10.72 -21.54 11.54
N LYS A 178 11.46 -20.57 12.10
CA LYS A 178 12.87 -20.71 12.53
C LYS A 178 13.80 -21.13 11.39
N LYS A 179 13.41 -20.89 10.15
CA LYS A 179 14.21 -21.13 8.95
C LYS A 179 14.59 -19.80 8.33
N ASN A 180 15.83 -19.70 7.87
CA ASN A 180 16.28 -18.53 7.10
C ASN A 180 15.84 -18.64 5.64
N ARG A 181 15.68 -17.51 4.95
CA ARG A 181 15.49 -17.48 3.50
C ARG A 181 16.67 -18.13 2.77
N PRO A 182 16.46 -18.71 1.58
CA PRO A 182 17.49 -19.49 0.89
C PRO A 182 18.58 -18.64 0.20
N TRP A 183 18.64 -17.32 0.41
CA TRP A 183 19.63 -16.41 -0.19
C TRP A 183 20.21 -15.44 0.85
N THR A 184 21.43 -14.98 0.62
CA THR A 184 22.16 -14.07 1.53
C THR A 184 22.10 -12.64 1.04
N ILE A 185 21.87 -11.68 1.96
CA ILE A 185 21.90 -10.24 1.70
C ILE A 185 22.62 -9.58 2.88
N GLU A 186 23.58 -8.68 2.62
CA GLU A 186 24.37 -8.01 3.68
C GLU A 186 23.51 -7.23 4.70
N LYS A 187 22.30 -6.81 4.32
CA LYS A 187 21.41 -5.96 5.12
C LYS A 187 19.96 -6.42 5.03
N SER A 188 19.67 -7.65 5.44
CA SER A 188 18.37 -8.33 5.27
C SER A 188 17.14 -7.64 5.90
N TRP A 189 17.34 -6.66 6.79
CA TRP A 189 16.30 -5.98 7.58
C TRP A 189 16.45 -4.46 7.70
N ASN A 190 17.39 -3.85 6.98
CA ASN A 190 17.79 -2.47 7.22
C ASN A 190 16.71 -1.42 6.92
N ARG A 191 15.57 -1.84 6.39
CA ARG A 191 14.45 -0.95 6.07
C ARG A 191 13.29 -1.05 7.04
N ILE A 192 13.38 -1.91 8.06
CA ILE A 192 12.30 -2.16 9.01
C ILE A 192 12.50 -1.33 10.29
N ALA A 193 11.42 -0.71 10.80
CA ALA A 193 11.43 0.23 11.94
C ALA A 193 12.37 1.43 11.82
N VAL A 194 12.57 1.88 10.59
CA VAL A 194 13.22 3.13 10.20
C VAL A 194 12.31 4.34 10.37
#